data_AF-A0AB37H2Y7-F1
#
_entry.id   AF-A0AB37H2Y7-F1
#
_cell.length_a   1.000
_cell.length_b   1.000
_cell.length_c   1.000
_cell.angle_alpha   90.00
_cell.angle_beta   90.00
_cell.angle_gamma   90.00
#
_symmetry.space_group_name_H-M   'P 1'
#
loop_
_entity.id
_entity.type
_entity.pdbx_description
1 polymer ?
#
loop_
_entity_poly.entity_id
_entity_poly.type
_entity_poly.pdbx_seq_one_letter_code
_entity_poly.pdbx_strand_id
1 'polypeptide(L)'
;MAIVYYNDRAFTLSEEKVKHAHNIGLNMITIQYRLDEGWGLDDAISLSPEYVMKNGVICAAFILPEVSYYLPLETLEDNAIKSLTAFRKRLENNKSIDGLLKENNFYFVDRNSRTEYDLALEDVMRRKRAEERARERKRTEKPWLYDGTPQCVKPSKWYKHLAENDIFIKVVQ
;
A
#
# COMPACT_ATOMS: atom_id res chain seq x y z
N MET A 1 4.49 23.15 6.83
CA MET A 1 3.14 23.56 6.36
C MET A 1 2.73 22.63 5.24
N ALA A 2 1.53 22.06 5.30
CA ALA A 2 1.00 21.21 4.23
C ALA A 2 -0.05 21.98 3.44
N ILE A 3 0.01 21.88 2.12
CA ILE A 3 -0.91 22.55 1.20
C ILE A 3 -1.68 21.47 0.45
N VAL A 4 -3.00 21.62 0.40
CA VAL A 4 -3.91 20.80 -0.41
C VAL A 4 -4.69 21.70 -1.35
N TYR A 5 -5.08 21.18 -2.50
CA TYR A 5 -5.88 21.88 -3.49
C TYR A 5 -7.33 21.39 -3.39
N TYR A 6 -8.27 22.32 -3.30
CA TYR A 6 -9.69 22.02 -3.27
C TYR A 6 -10.42 23.06 -4.11
N ASN A 7 -11.19 22.62 -5.12
CA ASN A 7 -11.89 23.49 -6.07
C ASN A 7 -10.99 24.60 -6.65
N ASP A 8 -9.84 24.19 -7.20
CA ASP A 8 -8.82 25.06 -7.82
C ASP A 8 -8.19 26.12 -6.88
N ARG A 9 -8.37 25.97 -5.56
CA ARG A 9 -7.77 26.86 -4.55
C ARG A 9 -6.81 26.09 -3.65
N ALA A 10 -5.68 26.70 -3.36
CA ALA A 10 -4.72 26.18 -2.38
C ALA A 10 -5.19 26.49 -0.96
N PHE A 11 -5.35 25.45 -0.15
CA PHE A 11 -5.67 25.53 1.27
C PHE A 11 -4.48 25.05 2.10
N THR A 12 -4.04 25.89 3.03
CA THR A 12 -3.01 25.52 4.00
C THR A 12 -3.67 24.81 5.18
N LEU A 13 -3.27 23.57 5.44
CA LEU A 13 -3.74 22.82 6.60
C LEU A 13 -3.06 23.32 7.87
N SER A 14 -3.85 23.47 8.94
CA SER A 14 -3.32 23.75 10.27
C SER A 14 -2.47 22.58 10.77
N GLU A 15 -1.49 22.85 11.62
CA GLU A 15 -0.64 21.79 12.19
C GLU A 15 -1.45 20.74 12.96
N GLU A 16 -2.55 21.14 13.59
CA GLU A 16 -3.47 20.25 14.29
C GLU A 16 -4.13 19.25 13.35
N LYS A 17 -4.68 19.73 12.21
CA LYS A 17 -5.29 18.88 11.19
C LYS A 17 -4.28 17.92 10.56
N VAL A 18 -3.04 18.38 10.34
CA VAL A 18 -1.96 17.53 9.82
C VAL A 18 -1.57 16.45 10.83
N LYS A 19 -1.43 16.79 12.12
CA LYS A 19 -1.15 15.82 13.18
C LYS A 19 -2.28 14.81 13.33
N HIS A 20 -3.54 15.26 13.28
CA HIS A 20 -4.70 14.38 13.34
C HIS A 20 -4.74 13.39 12.17
N ALA A 21 -4.57 13.87 10.93
CA ALA A 21 -4.51 13.03 9.75
C ALA A 21 -3.38 11.99 9.86
N HIS A 22 -2.19 12.41 10.29
CA HIS A 22 -1.06 11.51 10.50
C HIS A 22 -1.36 10.44 11.56
N ASN A 23 -2.00 10.80 12.67
CA ASN A 23 -2.36 9.86 13.74
C ASN A 23 -3.37 8.80 13.28
N ILE A 24 -4.24 9.13 12.33
CA ILE A 24 -5.22 8.22 11.73
C ILE A 24 -4.59 7.40 10.57
N GLY A 25 -3.35 7.71 10.18
CA GLY A 25 -2.62 7.02 9.11
C GLY A 25 -2.92 7.55 7.71
N LEU A 26 -3.46 8.76 7.60
CA LEU A 26 -3.66 9.42 6.30
C LEU A 26 -2.38 10.05 5.78
N ASN A 27 -2.10 9.83 4.50
CA ASN A 27 -1.07 10.53 3.75
C ASN A 27 -1.69 11.74 3.04
N MET A 28 -0.90 12.80 2.85
CA MET A 28 -1.31 14.00 2.13
C MET A 28 -1.74 13.70 0.68
N ILE A 29 -1.11 12.71 0.04
CA ILE A 29 -1.52 12.22 -1.29
C ILE A 29 -2.95 11.67 -1.25
N THR A 30 -3.29 10.91 -0.21
CA THR A 30 -4.64 10.34 -0.03
C THR A 30 -5.67 11.43 0.24
N ILE A 31 -5.31 12.46 1.01
CA ILE A 31 -6.18 13.61 1.26
C ILE A 31 -6.46 14.35 -0.04
N GLN A 32 -5.43 14.64 -0.84
CA GLN A 32 -5.62 15.29 -2.14
C GLN A 32 -6.52 14.45 -3.06
N TYR A 33 -6.25 13.14 -3.16
CA TYR A 33 -7.06 12.23 -3.95
C TYR A 33 -8.54 12.23 -3.54
N ARG A 34 -8.83 12.29 -2.23
CA ARG A 34 -10.21 12.43 -1.73
C ARG A 34 -10.86 13.73 -2.19
N LEU A 35 -10.14 14.84 -2.10
CA LEU A 35 -10.64 16.14 -2.56
C LEU A 35 -10.91 16.13 -4.07
N ASP A 36 -10.03 15.48 -4.85
CA ASP A 36 -10.19 15.32 -6.30
C ASP A 36 -11.40 14.43 -6.66
N GLU A 37 -11.72 13.44 -5.83
CA GLU A 37 -12.94 12.62 -5.95
C GLU A 37 -14.22 13.37 -5.57
N GLY A 38 -14.12 14.58 -5.00
CA GLY A 38 -15.27 15.40 -4.61
C GLY A 38 -15.65 15.27 -3.13
N TRP A 39 -14.75 14.81 -2.27
CA TRP A 39 -14.99 14.80 -0.82
C TRP A 39 -15.04 16.22 -0.25
N GLY A 40 -15.81 16.39 0.82
CA GLY A 40 -15.70 17.56 1.67
C GLY A 40 -14.34 17.63 2.36
N LEU A 41 -13.83 18.84 2.56
CA LEU A 41 -12.52 19.07 3.18
C LEU A 41 -12.39 18.44 4.57
N ASP A 42 -13.42 18.57 5.40
CA ASP A 42 -13.39 18.03 6.76
C ASP A 42 -13.48 16.50 6.78
N ASP A 43 -14.31 15.90 5.91
CA ASP A 43 -14.42 14.45 5.76
C ASP A 43 -13.12 13.83 5.23
N ALA A 44 -12.47 14.50 4.29
CA ALA A 44 -11.22 14.04 3.68
C ALA A 44 -10.09 13.88 4.71
N ILE A 45 -10.09 14.69 5.76
CA ILE A 45 -9.05 14.76 6.80
C ILE A 45 -9.41 13.95 8.04
N SER A 46 -10.70 13.85 8.38
CA SER A 46 -11.16 13.22 9.62
C SER A 46 -11.40 11.72 9.50
N LEU A 47 -11.83 11.23 8.33
CA LEU A 47 -12.18 9.82 8.14
C LEU A 47 -10.94 8.95 7.90
N SER A 48 -10.95 7.73 8.44
CA SER A 48 -9.82 6.79 8.26
C SER A 48 -9.60 6.41 6.79
N PRO A 49 -8.40 5.93 6.41
CA PRO A 49 -8.11 5.49 5.03
C PRO A 49 -9.04 4.39 4.49
N GLU A 50 -9.81 3.73 5.35
CA GLU A 50 -10.76 2.68 4.98
C GLU A 50 -12.02 3.22 4.29
N TYR A 51 -12.26 4.54 4.36
CA TYR A 51 -13.35 5.19 3.66
C TYR A 51 -12.94 5.61 2.24
N VAL A 52 -13.83 5.35 1.29
CA VAL A 52 -13.71 5.64 -0.15
C VAL A 52 -14.99 6.29 -0.67
N MET A 53 -14.91 7.07 -1.75
CA MET A 53 -16.12 7.55 -2.41
C MET A 53 -16.59 6.54 -3.45
N LYS A 54 -17.86 6.16 -3.37
CA LYS A 54 -18.50 5.24 -4.31
C LYS A 54 -19.83 5.84 -4.75
N ASN A 55 -19.98 6.02 -6.06
CA ASN A 55 -21.20 6.59 -6.66
C ASN A 55 -21.63 7.93 -6.03
N GLY A 56 -20.67 8.78 -5.67
CA GLY A 56 -20.93 10.07 -5.04
C GLY A 56 -21.25 10.03 -3.54
N VAL A 57 -21.17 8.85 -2.89
CA VAL A 57 -21.41 8.68 -1.45
C VAL A 57 -20.12 8.19 -0.78
N ILE A 58 -19.83 8.70 0.42
CA ILE A 58 -18.70 8.23 1.22
C ILE A 58 -19.08 6.91 1.88
N CYS A 59 -18.28 5.87 1.64
CA CYS A 59 -18.53 4.52 2.13
C CYS A 59 -17.29 3.94 2.81
N ALA A 60 -17.48 3.15 3.87
CA ALA A 60 -16.44 2.27 4.38
C ALA A 60 -16.27 1.07 3.43
N ALA A 61 -15.03 0.82 3.01
CA ALA A 61 -14.68 -0.26 2.10
C ALA A 61 -14.27 -1.53 2.86
N PHE A 62 -14.95 -2.64 2.57
CA PHE A 62 -14.63 -3.97 3.04
C PHE A 62 -14.26 -4.84 1.84
N ILE A 63 -12.97 -4.87 1.54
CA ILE A 63 -12.42 -5.63 0.41
C ILE A 63 -12.16 -7.07 0.86
N LEU A 64 -12.96 -8.02 0.36
CA LEU A 64 -12.73 -9.46 0.51
C LEU A 64 -12.22 -10.05 -0.82
N PRO A 65 -11.67 -11.28 -0.83
CA PRO A 65 -11.08 -11.86 -2.04
C PRO A 65 -12.04 -11.90 -3.25
N GLU A 66 -13.28 -12.34 -3.05
CA GLU A 66 -14.26 -12.52 -4.13
C GLU A 66 -15.20 -11.33 -4.32
N VAL A 67 -15.46 -10.58 -3.25
CA VAL A 67 -16.46 -9.50 -3.22
C VAL A 67 -15.96 -8.33 -2.37
N SER A 68 -16.10 -7.12 -2.88
CA SER A 68 -15.92 -5.89 -2.12
C SER A 68 -17.27 -5.31 -1.75
N TYR A 69 -17.47 -5.04 -0.46
CA TYR A 69 -18.66 -4.36 0.05
C TYR A 69 -18.32 -2.92 0.40
N TYR A 70 -19.20 -1.99 0.05
CA TYR A 70 -19.08 -0.57 0.38
C TYR A 70 -20.32 -0.13 1.15
N LEU A 71 -20.13 0.23 2.43
CA LEU A 71 -21.23 0.63 3.31
C LEU A 71 -21.21 2.16 3.49
N PRO A 72 -22.28 2.87 3.11
CA PRO A 72 -22.45 4.29 3.38
C PRO A 72 -22.32 4.62 4.86
N LEU A 73 -21.91 5.86 5.17
CA LEU A 73 -21.86 6.37 6.56
C LEU A 73 -23.21 6.23 7.27
N GLU A 74 -24.30 6.61 6.61
CA GLU A 74 -25.67 6.48 7.15
C GLU A 74 -25.99 5.04 7.58
N THR A 75 -25.64 4.07 6.73
CA THR A 75 -25.82 2.66 7.03
C THR A 75 -25.00 2.19 8.23
N LEU A 76 -23.77 2.70 8.40
CA LEU A 76 -22.95 2.37 9.57
C LEU A 76 -23.57 2.93 10.85
N GLU A 77 -24.11 4.15 10.80
CA GLU A 77 -24.78 4.81 11.91
C GLU A 77 -26.08 4.09 12.31
N ASP A 78 -26.92 3.77 11.33
CA ASP A 78 -28.20 3.06 11.52
C ASP A 78 -28.00 1.67 12.16
N ASN A 79 -26.90 1.02 11.85
CA ASN A 79 -26.52 -0.28 12.41
C ASN A 79 -25.68 -0.18 13.69
N ALA A 80 -25.44 1.04 14.20
CA ALA A 80 -24.60 1.31 15.37
C ALA A 80 -23.21 0.67 15.27
N ILE A 81 -22.64 0.63 14.06
CA ILE A 81 -21.32 0.05 13.79
C ILE A 81 -20.24 1.06 14.16
N LYS A 82 -19.71 0.92 15.38
CA LYS A 82 -18.65 1.82 15.90
C LYS A 82 -17.23 1.43 15.49
N SER A 83 -17.01 0.15 15.17
CA SER A 83 -15.68 -0.37 14.85
C SER A 83 -15.71 -1.13 13.53
N LEU A 84 -15.08 -0.54 12.51
CA LEU A 84 -14.92 -1.16 11.20
C LEU A 84 -14.13 -2.47 11.29
N THR A 85 -13.11 -2.54 12.15
CA THR A 85 -12.32 -3.76 12.34
C THR A 85 -13.14 -4.91 12.92
N ALA A 86 -13.99 -4.64 13.92
CA ALA A 86 -14.86 -5.66 14.51
C ALA A 86 -15.92 -6.11 13.50
N PHE A 87 -16.48 -5.18 12.72
CA PHE A 87 -17.44 -5.50 11.67
C PHE A 87 -16.80 -6.35 10.57
N ARG A 88 -15.59 -6.00 10.13
CA ARG A 88 -14.82 -6.77 9.14
C ARG A 88 -14.63 -8.22 9.58
N LYS A 89 -14.22 -8.47 10.84
CA LYS A 89 -14.10 -9.84 11.36
C LYS A 89 -15.43 -10.59 11.34
N ARG A 90 -16.54 -9.92 11.65
CA ARG A 90 -17.88 -10.53 11.55
C ARG A 90 -18.25 -10.85 10.11
N LEU A 91 -17.90 -9.98 9.17
CA LEU A 91 -18.13 -10.17 7.73
C LEU A 91 -17.26 -11.28 7.13
N GLU A 92 -16.02 -11.45 7.59
CA GLU A 92 -15.16 -12.57 7.18
C GLU A 92 -15.67 -13.91 7.71
N ASN A 93 -16.25 -13.92 8.93
CA ASN A 93 -16.80 -15.12 9.55
C ASN A 93 -18.20 -15.49 9.02
N ASN A 94 -19.01 -14.49 8.65
CA ASN A 94 -20.37 -14.69 8.14
C ASN A 94 -20.39 -14.56 6.62
N LYS A 95 -20.88 -15.57 5.91
CA LYS A 95 -20.86 -15.58 4.44
C LYS A 95 -21.78 -14.56 3.76
N SER A 96 -22.71 -13.92 4.48
CA SER A 96 -23.64 -12.94 3.93
C SER A 96 -23.69 -11.66 4.76
N ILE A 97 -23.55 -10.52 4.08
CA ILE A 97 -23.68 -9.18 4.66
C ILE A 97 -25.12 -8.88 5.11
N ASP A 98 -26.12 -9.44 4.43
CA ASP A 98 -27.53 -9.21 4.74
C ASP A 98 -27.92 -9.72 6.13
N GLY A 99 -27.20 -10.72 6.65
CA GLY A 99 -27.39 -11.21 8.02
C GLY A 99 -26.76 -10.33 9.10
N LEU A 100 -25.94 -9.35 8.72
CA LEU A 100 -25.22 -8.46 9.64
C LEU A 100 -25.85 -7.06 9.76
N LEU A 101 -26.61 -6.66 8.74
CA LEU A 101 -27.28 -5.37 8.70
C LEU A 101 -28.75 -5.52 9.10
N LYS A 102 -29.33 -4.47 9.65
CA LYS A 102 -30.78 -4.36 9.83
C LYS A 102 -31.47 -4.35 8.46
N GLU A 103 -32.76 -4.67 8.45
CA GLU A 103 -33.59 -4.61 7.25
C GLU A 103 -33.56 -3.21 6.59
N ASN A 104 -33.68 -3.18 5.26
CA ASN A 104 -33.72 -1.98 4.41
C ASN A 104 -32.45 -1.11 4.37
N ASN A 105 -31.30 -1.63 4.76
CA ASN A 105 -30.03 -0.92 4.56
C ASN A 105 -29.52 -1.06 3.12
N PHE A 106 -28.92 0.00 2.61
CA PHE A 106 -28.29 0.01 1.29
C PHE A 106 -26.77 -0.13 1.40
N TYR A 107 -26.19 -0.88 0.47
CA TYR A 107 -24.75 -1.02 0.35
C TYR A 107 -24.41 -1.28 -1.12
N PHE A 108 -23.20 -0.93 -1.56
CA PHE A 108 -22.73 -1.27 -2.89
C PHE A 108 -21.90 -2.55 -2.85
N VAL A 109 -21.99 -3.33 -3.92
CA VAL A 109 -21.25 -4.58 -4.08
C VAL A 109 -20.52 -4.55 -5.41
N ASP A 110 -19.20 -4.71 -5.35
CA ASP A 110 -18.41 -5.05 -6.53
C ASP A 110 -17.94 -6.50 -6.38
N ARG A 111 -18.25 -7.35 -7.37
CA ARG A 111 -17.63 -8.66 -7.43
C ARG A 111 -16.20 -8.48 -7.91
N ASN A 112 -15.25 -8.78 -7.05
CA ASN A 112 -13.84 -8.76 -7.41
C ASN A 112 -13.63 -9.92 -8.39
N SER A 113 -13.70 -9.61 -9.68
CA SER A 113 -13.31 -10.55 -10.75
C SER A 113 -11.79 -10.75 -10.80
N ARG A 114 -11.10 -10.53 -9.67
CA ARG A 114 -9.67 -10.77 -9.53
C ARG A 114 -9.49 -12.27 -9.38
N THR A 115 -9.17 -12.90 -10.49
CA THR A 115 -8.74 -14.29 -10.51
C THR A 115 -7.49 -14.46 -9.65
N GLU A 116 -7.26 -15.65 -9.06
CA GLU A 116 -6.00 -15.97 -8.35
C GLU A 116 -4.75 -15.62 -9.18
N TYR A 117 -4.88 -15.71 -10.51
CA TYR A 117 -3.87 -15.30 -11.48
C TYR A 117 -3.47 -13.82 -11.35
N ASP A 118 -4.43 -12.91 -11.17
CA ASP A 118 -4.17 -11.47 -11.06
C ASP A 118 -3.43 -11.13 -9.76
N LEU A 119 -3.80 -11.80 -8.67
CA LEU A 119 -3.11 -11.68 -7.38
C LEU A 119 -1.68 -12.21 -7.46
N ALA A 120 -1.47 -13.35 -8.12
CA ALA A 120 -0.14 -13.91 -8.35
C ALA A 120 0.73 -12.96 -9.21
N LEU A 121 0.14 -12.34 -10.23
CA LEU A 121 0.81 -11.38 -11.09
C LEU A 121 1.24 -10.13 -10.30
N GLU A 122 0.35 -9.58 -9.46
CA GLU A 122 0.65 -8.44 -8.60
C GLU A 122 1.79 -8.74 -7.61
N ASP A 123 1.84 -9.95 -7.05
CA ASP A 123 2.88 -10.35 -6.11
C ASP A 123 4.25 -10.53 -6.81
N VAL A 124 4.26 -11.06 -8.04
CA VAL A 124 5.46 -11.08 -8.90
C VAL A 124 5.95 -9.65 -9.18
N MET A 125 5.04 -8.74 -9.51
CA MET A 125 5.38 -7.34 -9.78
C MET A 125 5.88 -6.62 -8.52
N ARG A 126 5.31 -6.91 -7.35
CA ARG A 126 5.78 -6.38 -6.06
C ARG A 126 7.20 -6.84 -5.75
N ARG A 127 7.53 -8.12 -5.99
CA ARG A 127 8.89 -8.66 -5.84
C ARG A 127 9.87 -7.97 -6.78
N LYS A 128 9.52 -7.84 -8.07
CA LYS A 128 10.37 -7.11 -9.04
C LYS A 128 10.67 -5.67 -8.62
N ARG A 129 9.65 -4.92 -8.16
CA ARG A 129 9.84 -3.54 -7.65
C ARG A 129 10.68 -3.50 -6.37
N ALA A 130 10.63 -4.52 -5.53
CA ALA A 130 11.47 -4.61 -4.34
C ALA A 130 12.94 -4.90 -4.70
N GLU A 131 13.16 -5.80 -5.66
CA GLU A 131 14.49 -6.12 -6.19
C GLU A 131 15.12 -4.93 -6.91
N GLU A 132 14.35 -4.18 -7.69
CA GLU A 132 14.81 -2.96 -8.35
C GLU A 132 15.25 -1.91 -7.32
N ARG A 133 14.42 -1.64 -6.30
CA ARG A 133 14.80 -0.74 -5.20
C ARG A 133 16.03 -1.22 -4.43
N ALA A 134 16.18 -2.53 -4.22
CA ALA A 134 17.37 -3.10 -3.59
C ALA A 134 18.63 -2.95 -4.47
N ARG A 135 18.48 -3.14 -5.79
CA ARG A 135 19.56 -2.90 -6.76
C ARG A 135 19.97 -1.43 -6.80
N GLU A 136 19.00 -0.53 -6.78
CA GLU A 136 19.24 0.92 -6.72
C GLU A 136 19.97 1.31 -5.44
N ARG A 137 19.50 0.85 -4.27
CA ARG A 137 20.19 1.04 -2.98
C ARG A 137 21.63 0.54 -3.01
N LYS A 138 21.86 -0.65 -3.56
CA LYS A 138 23.21 -1.22 -3.67
C LYS A 138 24.11 -0.40 -4.60
N ARG A 139 23.55 0.19 -5.66
CA ARG A 139 24.26 1.11 -6.56
C ARG A 139 24.63 2.42 -5.86
N THR A 140 23.75 2.98 -5.04
CA THR A 140 24.03 4.21 -4.27
C THR A 140 25.00 3.96 -3.11
N GLU A 141 24.86 2.86 -2.39
CA GLU A 141 25.73 2.53 -1.25
C GLU A 141 27.14 2.10 -1.68
N LYS A 142 27.26 1.43 -2.84
CA LYS A 142 28.54 0.91 -3.36
C LYS A 142 28.75 1.27 -4.83
N PRO A 143 28.90 2.54 -5.18
CA PRO A 143 29.07 2.98 -6.56
C PRO A 143 30.31 2.39 -7.25
N TRP A 144 31.40 2.17 -6.49
CA TRP A 144 32.65 1.55 -6.98
C TRP A 144 32.52 0.10 -7.49
N LEU A 145 31.36 -0.54 -7.29
CA LEU A 145 31.03 -1.85 -7.87
C LEU A 145 30.47 -1.74 -9.30
N TYR A 146 30.05 -0.55 -9.73
CA TYR A 146 29.29 -0.33 -10.96
C TYR A 146 29.88 0.73 -11.90
N ASP A 147 30.80 1.57 -11.40
CA ASP A 147 31.44 2.68 -12.15
C ASP A 147 32.73 2.28 -12.89
N GLY A 148 33.11 1.00 -12.87
CA GLY A 148 34.32 0.51 -13.51
C GLY A 148 35.60 0.70 -12.69
N THR A 149 35.50 1.11 -11.43
CA THR A 149 36.66 1.18 -10.52
C THR A 149 37.36 -0.18 -10.45
N PRO A 150 38.67 -0.28 -10.80
CA PRO A 150 39.38 -1.55 -10.79
C PRO A 150 39.36 -2.22 -9.41
N GLN A 151 38.74 -3.39 -9.32
CA GLN A 151 38.71 -4.17 -8.08
C GLN A 151 39.98 -5.02 -7.96
N CYS A 152 41.12 -4.35 -7.77
CA CYS A 152 42.38 -5.04 -7.52
C CYS A 152 42.52 -5.37 -6.03
N VAL A 153 42.28 -6.64 -5.68
CA VAL A 153 42.58 -7.16 -4.34
C VAL A 153 43.93 -7.87 -4.40
N LYS A 154 44.84 -7.55 -3.46
CA LYS A 154 46.12 -8.25 -3.37
C LYS A 154 45.86 -9.74 -3.05
N PRO A 155 46.51 -10.69 -3.73
CA PRO A 155 46.32 -12.11 -3.46
C PRO A 155 46.65 -12.43 -2.00
N SER A 156 45.72 -13.03 -1.28
CA SER A 156 45.95 -13.45 0.10
C SER A 156 46.92 -14.63 0.17
N LYS A 157 47.56 -14.84 1.33
CA LYS A 157 48.47 -15.98 1.53
C LYS A 157 47.74 -17.32 1.31
N TRP A 158 46.48 -17.41 1.71
CA TRP A 158 45.62 -18.57 1.49
C TRP A 158 45.28 -18.77 0.01
N TYR A 159 44.96 -17.71 -0.73
CA TYR A 159 44.74 -17.80 -2.17
C TYR A 159 45.98 -18.32 -2.92
N LYS A 160 47.17 -17.83 -2.56
CA LYS A 160 48.44 -18.31 -3.14
C LYS A 160 48.65 -19.80 -2.85
N HIS A 161 48.38 -20.24 -1.63
CA HIS A 161 48.44 -21.64 -1.24
C HIS A 161 47.46 -22.52 -2.05
N LEU A 162 46.23 -22.04 -2.28
CA LEU A 162 45.25 -22.75 -3.13
C LEU A 162 45.64 -22.79 -4.61
N ALA A 163 46.37 -21.80 -5.11
CA ALA A 163 46.88 -21.77 -6.47
C ALA A 163 48.13 -22.65 -6.67
N GLU A 164 48.93 -22.84 -5.62
CA GLU A 164 50.04 -23.80 -5.59
C GLU A 164 49.52 -25.24 -5.64
N ASN A 165 48.47 -25.54 -4.87
CA ASN A 165 47.75 -26.81 -4.95
C ASN A 165 46.96 -26.92 -6.28
N ASP A 166 46.89 -28.11 -6.87
CA ASP A 166 46.45 -28.40 -8.26
C ASP A 166 44.93 -28.19 -8.55
N ILE A 167 44.28 -27.24 -7.88
CA ILE A 167 42.84 -27.00 -7.98
C ILE A 167 42.48 -26.18 -9.22
N PHE A 168 43.44 -25.47 -9.81
CA PHE A 168 43.29 -24.72 -11.06
C PHE A 168 43.96 -25.45 -12.21
N ILE A 169 43.33 -25.46 -13.39
CA ILE A 169 43.86 -26.08 -14.61
C ILE A 169 45.18 -25.40 -14.96
N LYS A 170 46.30 -26.09 -14.71
CA LYS A 170 47.63 -25.65 -15.12
C LYS A 170 47.82 -26.05 -16.58
N VAL A 171 48.16 -25.08 -17.43
CA VAL A 171 48.55 -25.38 -18.81
C VAL A 171 49.86 -26.15 -18.72
N VAL A 172 49.81 -27.44 -19.07
CA VAL A 172 51.00 -28.28 -19.18
C VAL A 172 51.76 -27.78 -20.42
N GLN A 173 52.96 -27.24 -20.21
CA GLN A 173 53.91 -26.92 -21.29
C GLN A 173 54.52 -28.18 -21.87
#